data_AF-A0A537XK24-F1
#
_entry.id   AF-A0A537XK24-F1
#
_cell.length_a   1.000
_cell.length_b   1.000
_cell.length_c   1.000
_cell.angle_alpha   90.00
_cell.angle_beta   90.00
_cell.angle_gamma   90.00
#
_symmetry.space_group_name_H-M   'P 1'
#
loop_
_entity.id
_entity.type
_entity.pdbx_description
1 polymer ?
#
loop_
_entity_poly.entity_id
_entity_poly.type
_entity_poly.pdbx_seq_one_letter_code
_entity_poly.pdbx_strand_id
1 'polypeptide(L)' 'MLAHQAEIESRAAQWPRARARPRCSLCSELMVAPEASVFHSDGDVRYLWSCDSCGQGFVTRAATLLPTGSAR' A
#
# COMPACT_ATOMS: atom_id res chain seq x y z
N MET A 1 -22.24 -32.58 14.75
CA MET A 1 -22.03 -31.13 14.61
C MET A 1 -20.56 -30.89 14.35
N LEU A 2 -20.15 -30.86 13.08
CA LEU A 2 -18.75 -30.67 12.68
C LEU A 2 -18.44 -29.17 12.69
N ALA A 3 -17.44 -28.79 13.50
CA ALA A 3 -16.93 -27.43 13.59
C ALA A 3 -16.31 -27.01 12.24
N HIS A 4 -16.85 -25.94 11.65
CA HIS A 4 -16.21 -25.22 10.54
C HIS A 4 -15.05 -24.41 11.11
N GLN A 5 -13.82 -24.92 11.03
CA GLN A 5 -12.63 -24.07 11.18
C GLN A 5 -12.15 -23.66 9.79
N ALA A 6 -12.53 -22.44 9.38
CA ALA A 6 -11.86 -21.73 8.31
C ALA A 6 -10.57 -21.15 8.89
N GLU A 7 -9.46 -21.86 8.73
CA GLU A 7 -8.14 -21.31 9.03
C GLU A 7 -7.83 -20.22 8.00
N ILE A 8 -8.08 -18.97 8.38
CA ILE A 8 -7.60 -17.80 7.65
C ILE A 8 -6.09 -17.75 7.89
N GLU A 9 -5.34 -18.57 7.15
CA GLU A 9 -3.88 -18.48 7.09
C GLU A 9 -3.54 -17.09 6.54
N SER A 10 -3.27 -16.18 7.47
CA SER A 10 -2.79 -14.84 7.16
C SER A 10 -1.41 -14.97 6.55
N ARG A 11 -1.35 -15.05 5.22
CA ARG A 11 -0.16 -14.79 4.38
C ARG A 11 0.30 -13.32 4.46
N ALA A 12 0.16 -12.71 5.64
CA ALA A 12 0.61 -11.35 5.94
C ALA A 12 2.14 -11.25 5.94
N ALA A 13 2.87 -12.36 6.05
CA ALA A 13 4.32 -12.37 6.14
C ALA A 13 5.07 -12.12 4.82
N GLN A 14 4.42 -12.26 3.66
CA GLN A 14 5.14 -12.25 2.37
C GLN A 14 4.85 -11.06 1.45
N TRP A 15 4.05 -10.09 1.90
CA TRP A 15 3.81 -8.89 1.12
C TRP A 15 4.32 -7.69 1.91
N PRO A 16 4.98 -6.70 1.27
CA PRO A 16 5.36 -5.44 1.91
C PRO A 16 4.15 -4.57 2.33
N ARG A 17 3.02 -5.17 2.74
CA ARG A 17 1.75 -4.55 3.20
C ARG A 17 1.92 -3.99 4.60
N ALA A 18 2.80 -3.02 4.77
CA ALA A 18 2.63 -1.97 5.75
C ALA A 18 3.59 -0.84 5.43
N ARG A 19 3.64 -0.39 4.17
CA ARG A 19 4.21 0.93 3.91
C ARG A 19 3.40 1.90 4.77
N ALA A 20 4.05 2.51 5.76
CA ALA A 20 3.40 3.32 6.78
C ALA A 20 2.46 4.30 6.07
N ARG A 21 1.17 4.27 6.45
CA ARG A 21 0.18 5.20 5.90
C ARG A 21 0.70 6.62 6.13
N PRO A 22 0.82 7.43 5.07
CA PRO A 22 1.32 8.78 5.24
C PRO A 22 0.36 9.59 6.12
N ARG A 23 0.93 10.48 6.93
CA ARG A 23 0.17 11.52 7.63
C ARG A 23 0.19 12.79 6.80
N CYS A 24 -0.91 13.52 6.80
CA CYS A 24 -0.96 14.85 6.21
C CYS A 24 0.02 15.77 6.95
N SER A 25 0.83 16.54 6.22
CA SER A 25 1.78 17.49 6.84
C SER A 25 1.12 18.71 7.48
N LEU A 26 -0.16 18.99 7.18
CA LEU A 26 -0.88 20.13 7.73
C LEU A 26 -1.71 19.78 8.96
N CYS A 27 -2.56 18.75 8.87
CA CYS A 27 -3.47 18.37 9.96
C CYS A 27 -3.04 17.11 10.72
N SER A 28 -1.94 16.46 10.31
CA SER A 28 -1.44 15.20 10.92
C SER A 28 -2.40 14.00 10.81
N GLU A 29 -3.52 14.16 10.10
CA GLU A 29 -4.49 13.09 9.84
C GLU A 29 -3.87 11.97 9.04
N LEU A 30 -4.27 10.75 9.39
CA LEU A 30 -3.79 9.53 8.76
C LEU A 30 -4.53 9.33 7.44
N MET A 31 -3.81 9.29 6.31
CA MET A 31 -4.43 9.06 5.03
C MET A 31 -4.55 7.55 4.76
N VAL A 32 -5.75 7.12 4.38
CA VAL A 32 -6.10 5.69 4.31
C VAL A 32 -5.86 5.12 2.91
N ALA A 33 -6.23 5.86 1.86
CA ALA A 33 -6.07 5.44 0.48
C ALA A 33 -5.54 6.60 -0.40
N PRO A 34 -4.67 6.30 -1.37
CA PRO A 34 -4.31 7.26 -2.40
C PRO A 34 -5.47 7.44 -3.38
N GLU A 35 -5.65 8.65 -3.90
CA GLU A 35 -6.66 8.96 -4.92
C GLU A 35 -6.34 8.29 -6.26
N ALA A 36 -5.05 8.20 -6.61
CA ALA A 36 -4.59 7.58 -7.84
C ALA A 36 -3.27 6.84 -7.63
N SER A 37 -3.06 5.81 -8.44
CA SER A 37 -1.77 5.11 -8.54
C SER A 37 -1.34 4.99 -10.00
N VAL A 38 -0.04 5.15 -10.24
CA VAL A 38 0.57 5.04 -11.58
C VAL A 38 1.75 4.09 -11.49
N PHE A 39 1.72 3.03 -12.30
CA PHE A 39 2.84 2.12 -12.46
C PHE A 39 3.83 2.68 -13.50
N HIS A 40 5.10 2.76 -13.13
CA HIS A 40 6.18 3.18 -14.01
C HIS A 40 6.93 1.98 -14.57
N SER A 41 7.42 2.11 -15.80
CA SER A 41 8.28 1.10 -16.45
C SER A 41 9.54 0.77 -15.66
N ASP A 42 9.97 1.70 -14.80
CA ASP A 42 11.14 1.56 -13.92
C ASP A 42 10.87 0.64 -12.71
N GLY A 43 9.67 0.05 -12.63
CA GLY A 43 9.28 -0.88 -11.57
C GLY A 43 8.82 -0.20 -10.27
N ASP A 44 8.63 1.12 -10.26
CA ASP A 44 8.02 1.83 -9.13
C ASP A 44 6.55 2.17 -9.37
N VAL A 45 5.79 2.24 -8.27
CA VAL A 45 4.43 2.76 -8.24
C VAL A 45 4.44 4.12 -7.56
N ARG A 46 3.87 5.13 -8.21
CA ARG A 46 3.65 6.44 -7.64
C ARG A 46 2.20 6.55 -7.18
N TYR A 47 2.01 6.99 -5.95
CA TYR A 47 0.71 7.16 -5.31
C TYR A 47 0.44 8.64 -5.09
N LEU A 48 -0.64 9.16 -5.67
CA LEU A 48 -1.16 10.49 -5.37
C LEU A 48 -2.05 10.40 -4.13
N TRP A 49 -1.74 11.19 -3.13
CA TRP A 49 -2.50 11.33 -1.90
C TRP A 49 -3.14 12.70 -1.88
N SER A 50 -4.36 12.77 -1.36
CA SER A 50 -5.01 14.00 -0.98
C SER A 50 -5.69 13.78 0.36
N CYS A 51 -5.56 14.76 1.26
CA CYS A 51 -6.14 14.68 2.57
C CYS A 51 -7.61 15.09 2.54
N ASP A 52 -8.51 14.20 2.97
CA ASP A 52 -9.97 14.48 3.02
C ASP A 52 -10.34 15.63 3.97
N SER A 53 -9.50 15.92 4.97
CA SER A 53 -9.79 16.93 6.00
C SER A 53 -9.36 18.35 5.57
N CYS A 54 -8.22 18.48 4.88
CA CYS A 54 -7.66 19.80 4.55
C CYS A 54 -7.37 20.02 3.06
N GLY A 55 -7.57 19.01 2.21
CA GLY A 55 -7.37 19.07 0.76
C GLY A 55 -5.91 19.04 0.31
N GLN A 56 -4.93 18.94 1.21
CA GLN A 56 -3.51 18.93 0.81
C GLN A 56 -3.13 17.63 0.09
N GLY A 57 -2.53 17.76 -1.09
CA GLY A 57 -2.09 16.64 -1.90
C GLY A 57 -0.57 16.49 -2.02
N PHE A 58 -0.08 15.25 -2.12
CA PHE A 58 1.32 14.94 -2.41
C PHE A 58 1.50 13.53 -3.00
N VAL A 59 2.68 13.26 -3.56
CA VAL A 59 2.99 11.97 -4.19
C VAL A 59 4.00 11.19 -3.36
N THR A 60 3.79 9.87 -3.22
CA THR A 60 4.80 8.96 -2.66
C THR A 60 5.18 7.86 -3.66
N ARG A 61 6.41 7.35 -3.57
CA ARG A 61 6.94 6.32 -4.46
C ARG A 61 7.18 5.01 -3.70
N ALA A 62 6.66 3.91 -4.20
CA ALA A 62 6.97 2.58 -3.69
C ALA A 62 7.67 1.78 -4.78
N ALA A 63 8.87 1.28 -4.50
CA ALA A 63 9.50 0.30 -5.37
C ALA A 63 8.67 -1.00 -5.32
N THR A 64 8.27 -1.50 -6.48
CA THR A 64 7.71 -2.84 -6.56
C THR A 64 8.90 -3.78 -6.58
N LEU A 65 9.27 -4.31 -5.41
CA LEU A 65 10.11 -5.50 -5.35
C LEU A 65 9.27 -6.65 -5.89
N LEU A 66 9.14 -6.75 -7.22
CA LEU A 66 8.74 -7.98 -7.85
C LEU A 66 9.75 -9.03 -7.38
N PRO A 67 9.33 -10.22 -6.91
CA PRO A 67 10.25 -11.33 -6.73
C PRO A 67 10.81 -11.65 -8.12
N THR A 68 12.00 -11.14 -8.41
CA THR A 68 12.74 -11.48 -9.62
C THR A 68 12.99 -12.98 -9.61
N GLY A 69 12.28 -13.69 -10.50
CA GLY A 69 12.66 -14.99 -11.04
C GLY A 69 12.81 -16.15 -10.05
N SER A 70 11.79 -17.00 -9.97
CA SER A 70 12.04 -18.45 -9.90
C SER A 70 12.78 -18.83 -11.18
N ALA A 71 14.12 -18.88 -11.13
CA ALA A 71 14.91 -19.55 -12.15
C ALA A 71 14.46 -21.02 -12.20
N ARG A 72 14.06 -21.46 -13.40
CA ARG A 72 13.68 -22.84 -13.72
C ARG A 72 14.92 -23.65 -14.06
#